data_AF-A0A1B1R2I1-F1
#
_entry.id   AF-A0A1B1R2I1-F1
#
_cell.length_a   1.000
_cell.length_b   1.000
_cell.length_c   1.000
_cell.angle_alpha   90.00
_cell.angle_beta   90.00
_cell.angle_gamma   90.00
#
_symmetry.space_group_name_H-M   'P 1'
#
loop_
_entity.id
_entity.type
_entity.pdbx_description
1 polymer ?
#
loop_
_entity_poly.entity_id
_entity_poly.type
_entity_poly.pdbx_seq_one_letter_code
_entity_poly.pdbx_strand_id
1 'polypeptide(L)'
;FLTARDKAYKAVVNDTTVFKLELPTSAIIRGSNKGTAPPESKCPELLANYCDMLLRKTPLSKRLTSEQIESRLKDVLLVLKYVENKDVFMRFHKAHLTRRLILDTSADS
;
A
#
# COMPACT_ATOMS: atom_id res chain seq x y z
N PHE A 1 17.16 -17.24 12.48
CA PHE A 1 17.71 -17.35 11.12
C PHE A 1 16.59 -17.08 10.12
N LEU A 2 16.75 -16.10 9.22
CA LEU A 2 15.80 -15.90 8.11
C LEU A 2 16.09 -16.95 7.04
N THR A 3 15.05 -17.65 6.56
CA THR A 3 15.19 -18.64 5.50
C THR A 3 15.60 -17.95 4.19
N ALA A 4 16.15 -18.69 3.22
CA ALA A 4 16.49 -18.15 1.90
C ALA A 4 15.29 -17.45 1.24
N ARG A 5 14.08 -17.98 1.47
CA ARG A 5 12.81 -17.40 1.03
C ARG A 5 12.56 -16.02 1.64
N ASP A 6 12.77 -15.86 2.95
CA ASP A 6 12.54 -14.58 3.64
C ASP A 6 13.51 -13.50 3.17
N LYS A 7 14.76 -13.87 2.86
CA LYS A 7 15.75 -12.96 2.27
C LYS A 7 15.32 -12.50 0.88
N ALA A 8 14.81 -13.41 0.04
CA ALA A 8 14.31 -13.08 -1.28
C ALA A 8 13.09 -12.15 -1.21
N TYR A 9 12.13 -12.42 -0.32
CA TYR A 9 10.99 -11.52 -0.12
C TYR A 9 11.43 -10.13 0.30
N LYS A 10 12.37 -10.03 1.24
CA LYS A 10 12.93 -8.74 1.67
C LYS A 10 13.60 -8.01 0.51
N ALA A 11 14.38 -8.70 -0.33
CA ALA A 11 15.02 -8.09 -1.49
C ALA A 11 13.97 -7.51 -2.45
N VAL A 12 12.98 -8.33 -2.85
CA VAL A 12 11.95 -7.94 -3.82
C VAL A 12 11.08 -6.78 -3.34
N VAL A 13 10.64 -6.82 -2.08
CA VAL A 13 9.75 -5.79 -1.51
C VAL A 13 10.42 -4.42 -1.42
N ASN A 14 11.72 -4.39 -1.18
CA ASN A 14 12.49 -3.15 -1.04
C ASN A 14 13.21 -2.75 -2.35
N ASP A 15 13.08 -3.55 -3.41
CA ASP A 15 13.64 -3.24 -4.72
C ASP A 15 12.87 -2.09 -5.39
N THR A 16 13.61 -1.09 -5.84
CA THR A 16 13.09 0.13 -6.47
C THR A 16 12.84 -0.03 -7.97
N THR A 17 13.37 -1.11 -8.56
CA THR A 17 13.26 -1.45 -9.99
C THR A 17 12.14 -2.45 -10.27
N VAL A 18 11.80 -3.30 -9.30
CA VAL A 18 10.75 -4.33 -9.47
C VAL A 18 9.36 -3.71 -9.55
N PHE A 19 9.05 -2.73 -8.69
CA PHE A 19 7.79 -1.99 -8.73
C PHE A 19 7.87 -0.73 -9.60
N LYS A 20 8.60 -0.81 -10.73
CA LYS A 20 8.65 0.29 -11.72
C LYS A 20 7.36 0.29 -12.53
N LEU A 21 6.41 1.11 -12.07
CA LEU A 21 5.24 1.47 -12.84
C LEU A 21 5.68 2.43 -13.96
N GLU A 22 6.14 1.93 -15.10
CA GLU A 22 6.06 2.71 -16.33
C GLU A 22 4.60 2.67 -16.81
N LEU A 23 3.75 3.43 -16.12
CA LEU A 23 2.55 3.94 -16.76
C LEU A 23 2.92 5.29 -17.39
N PRO A 24 2.65 5.53 -18.68
CA PRO A 24 2.72 6.85 -19.27
C PRO A 24 1.55 7.66 -18.70
N THR A 25 1.67 8.08 -17.45
CA THR A 25 0.74 9.03 -16.85
C THR A 25 1.32 10.39 -17.13
N SER A 26 1.00 10.90 -18.31
CA SER A 26 1.09 12.31 -18.65
C SER A 26 0.64 13.11 -17.44
N ALA A 27 1.51 14.05 -17.03
CA ALA A 27 1.29 15.04 -15.99
C ALA A 27 -0.19 15.30 -15.68
N ILE A 28 -0.63 15.05 -14.43
CA ILE A 28 -1.70 15.79 -13.74
C ILE A 28 -1.88 15.19 -12.32
N ILE A 29 -1.67 16.05 -11.31
CA ILE A 29 -2.00 15.92 -9.86
C ILE A 29 -1.02 15.16 -8.94
N ARG A 30 0.13 15.79 -8.64
CA ARG A 30 0.47 16.30 -7.28
C ARG A 30 1.93 16.71 -7.24
N GLY A 31 2.18 18.00 -7.01
CA GLY A 31 3.51 18.50 -6.71
C GLY A 31 4.12 17.78 -5.51
N SER A 32 5.13 16.95 -5.75
CA SER A 32 6.15 16.66 -4.75
C SER A 32 7.42 17.38 -5.21
N ASN A 33 7.87 18.29 -4.37
CA ASN A 33 9.16 18.93 -4.49
C ASN A 33 10.24 17.87 -4.73
N LYS A 34 11.04 18.07 -5.79
CA LYS A 34 12.33 17.39 -6.00
C LYS A 34 13.28 17.77 -4.86
N GLY A 35 13.15 17.10 -3.73
CA GLY A 35 14.22 16.92 -2.76
C GLY A 35 14.82 15.54 -3.00
N THR A 36 16.15 15.46 -2.96
CA THR A 36 16.97 14.27 -3.19
C THR A 36 16.73 13.17 -2.14
N ALA A 37 15.56 12.55 -2.15
CA ALA A 37 15.33 11.28 -1.47
C ALA A 37 15.93 10.17 -2.34
N PRO A 38 16.60 9.16 -1.75
CA PRO A 38 17.02 7.97 -2.50
C PRO A 38 15.80 7.37 -3.21
N PRO A 39 15.98 6.66 -4.33
CA PRO A 39 14.87 5.91 -4.92
C PRO A 39 14.32 4.97 -3.85
N GLU A 40 13.10 5.21 -3.39
CA GLU A 40 12.42 4.36 -2.41
C GLU A 40 11.51 3.37 -3.14
N SER A 41 11.41 2.14 -2.62
CA SER A 41 10.47 1.17 -3.16
C SER A 41 9.05 1.71 -3.07
N LYS A 42 8.28 1.58 -4.16
CA LYS A 42 6.87 1.96 -4.19
C LYS A 42 5.95 0.93 -3.52
N CYS A 43 6.50 -0.23 -3.12
CA CYS A 43 5.73 -1.29 -2.48
C CYS A 43 4.91 -0.83 -1.25
N PRO A 44 5.46 -0.04 -0.31
CA PRO A 44 4.70 0.40 0.88
C PRO A 44 3.49 1.28 0.53
N GLU A 45 3.62 2.13 -0.50
CA GLU A 45 2.51 2.94 -1.01
C GLU A 45 1.44 2.06 -1.67
N LEU A 46 1.85 1.10 -2.50
CA LEU A 46 0.93 0.16 -3.15
C LEU A 46 0.16 -0.71 -2.14
N LEU A 47 0.82 -1.16 -1.07
CA LEU A 47 0.16 -1.86 0.04
C LEU A 47 -0.88 -0.97 0.73
N ALA A 48 -0.57 0.30 0.97
CA ALA A 48 -1.52 1.24 1.56
C ALA A 48 -2.73 1.50 0.65
N ASN A 49 -2.51 1.59 -0.66
CA ASN A 49 -3.57 1.74 -1.66
C ASN A 49 -4.47 0.49 -1.73
N TYR A 50 -3.89 -0.71 -1.67
CA TYR A 50 -4.66 -1.95 -1.63
C TYR A 50 -5.54 -2.02 -0.38
N CYS A 51 -5.00 -1.66 0.80
CA CYS A 51 -5.80 -1.55 2.02
C CYS A 51 -6.94 -0.54 1.87
N ASP A 52 -6.72 0.60 1.22
CA ASP A 52 -7.80 1.57 0.95
C ASP A 52 -8.88 0.99 0.04
N MET A 53 -8.51 0.25 -1.01
CA MET A 53 -9.48 -0.37 -1.91
C MET A 53 -10.39 -1.39 -1.19
N LEU A 54 -9.84 -2.13 -0.22
CA LEU A 54 -10.59 -3.08 0.59
C LEU A 54 -11.51 -2.38 1.61
N LEU A 55 -11.03 -1.30 2.22
CA LEU A 55 -11.72 -0.60 3.32
C LEU A 55 -12.67 0.51 2.84
N ARG A 56 -12.57 0.96 1.60
CA ARG A 56 -13.47 1.94 0.98
C ARG A 56 -14.64 1.24 0.30
N LYS A 57 -15.80 1.88 0.21
CA LYS A 57 -16.96 1.46 -0.59
C LYS A 57 -16.56 1.39 -2.07
N THR A 58 -16.07 0.25 -2.52
CA THR A 58 -15.67 -0.02 -3.90
C THR A 58 -16.39 -1.26 -4.43
N PRO A 59 -16.42 -1.48 -5.75
CA PRO A 59 -16.95 -2.73 -6.30
C PRO A 59 -16.22 -3.97 -5.77
N LEU A 60 -14.95 -3.83 -5.37
CA LEU A 60 -14.15 -4.90 -4.78
C LEU A 60 -14.61 -5.22 -3.35
N SER A 61 -14.78 -4.20 -2.51
CA SER A 61 -15.25 -4.40 -1.13
C SER A 61 -16.66 -5.00 -1.07
N LYS A 62 -17.54 -4.65 -2.03
CA LYS A 62 -18.89 -5.22 -2.14
C LYS A 62 -18.94 -6.69 -2.53
N ARG A 63 -17.88 -7.21 -3.16
CA ARG A 63 -17.78 -8.62 -3.58
C ARG A 63 -17.17 -9.53 -2.53
N LEU A 64 -16.60 -8.95 -1.47
CA LEU A 64 -15.91 -9.68 -0.41
C LEU A 64 -16.74 -9.63 0.87
N THR A 65 -16.69 -10.71 1.64
CA THR A 65 -17.25 -10.71 3.00
C THR A 65 -16.32 -9.99 3.96
N SER A 66 -16.85 -9.54 5.10
CA SER A 66 -16.04 -8.89 6.15
C SER A 66 -14.89 -9.78 6.61
N GLU A 67 -15.12 -11.09 6.73
CA GLU A 67 -14.09 -12.10 7.06
C GLU A 67 -12.99 -12.18 6.00
N GLN A 68 -13.36 -12.15 4.72
CA GLN A 68 -12.39 -12.15 3.63
C GLN A 68 -11.56 -10.87 3.63
N ILE A 69 -12.18 -9.71 3.86
CA ILE A 69 -11.47 -8.43 3.97
C ILE A 69 -10.48 -8.48 5.12
N GLU A 70 -10.89 -8.95 6.30
CA GLU A 70 -10.01 -9.09 7.46
C GLU A 70 -8.84 -10.03 7.18
N SER A 71 -9.07 -11.17 6.53
CA SER A 71 -8.02 -12.10 6.13
C SER A 71 -7.01 -11.45 5.19
N ARG A 72 -7.46 -10.68 4.18
CA ARG A 72 -6.56 -9.98 3.26
C ARG A 72 -5.75 -8.90 3.96
N LEU A 73 -6.33 -8.19 4.92
CA LEU A 73 -5.60 -7.20 5.72
C LEU A 73 -4.53 -7.87 6.59
N LYS A 74 -4.81 -9.06 7.15
CA LYS A 74 -3.82 -9.88 7.87
C LYS A 74 -2.67 -10.31 6.95
N ASP A 75 -2.96 -10.70 5.70
CA ASP A 75 -1.92 -11.04 4.72
C ASP A 75 -1.01 -9.83 4.43
N VAL A 76 -1.57 -8.62 4.32
CA VAL A 76 -0.78 -7.39 4.13
C VAL A 76 0.16 -7.14 5.31
N LEU A 77 -0.29 -7.37 6.55
CA LEU A 77 0.56 -7.24 7.74
C LEU A 77 1.75 -8.21 7.70
N LEU A 78 1.57 -9.41 7.14
CA LEU A 78 2.66 -10.36 6.96
C LEU A 78 3.69 -9.86 5.95
N VAL A 79 3.27 -9.23 4.85
CA VAL A 79 4.17 -8.61 3.85
C VAL A 79 4.91 -7.41 4.45
N LEU A 80 4.22 -6.58 5.24
CA LEU A 80 4.82 -5.42 5.93
C LEU A 80 5.97 -5.80 6.86
N LYS A 81 6.07 -7.06 7.31
CA LYS A 81 7.23 -7.55 8.07
C LYS A 81 8.55 -7.40 7.30
N TYR A 82 8.50 -7.49 5.97
CA TYR A 82 9.68 -7.45 5.09
C TYR A 82 9.95 -6.06 4.51
N VAL A 83 9.06 -5.11 4.73
CA VAL A 83 9.25 -3.70 4.32
C VAL A 83 10.21 -3.02 5.30
N GLU A 84 11.23 -2.35 4.77
CA GLU A 84 12.17 -1.54 5.54
C GLU A 84 11.55 -0.19 5.94
N ASN A 85 10.99 0.55 4.97
CA ASN A 85 10.40 1.87 5.20
C ASN A 85 8.89 1.81 5.49
N LYS A 86 8.52 1.51 6.74
CA LYS A 86 7.12 1.33 7.16
C LYS A 86 6.37 2.65 7.36
N ASP A 87 7.09 3.73 7.60
CA ASP A 87 6.54 5.09 7.74
C ASP A 87 5.85 5.58 6.47
N VAL A 88 6.33 5.20 5.28
CA VAL A 88 5.68 5.47 4.00
C VAL A 88 4.29 4.83 3.98
N PHE A 89 4.19 3.53 4.32
CA PHE A 89 2.89 2.87 4.43
C PHE A 89 1.98 3.59 5.44
N MET A 90 2.49 3.90 6.63
CA MET A 90 1.71 4.58 7.68
C MET A 90 1.21 5.96 7.22
N ARG A 91 2.05 6.74 6.53
CA ARG A 91 1.70 8.06 6.01
C ARG A 91 0.55 7.98 5.00
N PHE A 92 0.64 7.07 4.03
CA PHE A 92 -0.41 6.89 3.02
C PHE A 92 -1.69 6.28 3.62
N HIS A 93 -1.55 5.28 4.48
CA HIS A 93 -2.69 4.65 5.14
C HIS A 93 -3.45 5.65 6.03
N LYS A 94 -2.74 6.50 6.78
CA LYS A 94 -3.32 7.60 7.55
C LYS A 94 -4.08 8.58 6.65
N ALA A 95 -3.48 9.01 5.53
CA ALA A 95 -4.13 9.91 4.59
C ALA A 95 -5.42 9.31 3.99
N HIS A 96 -5.41 8.02 3.67
CA HIS A 96 -6.61 7.30 3.19
C HIS A 96 -7.68 7.17 4.26
N LEU A 97 -7.31 6.79 5.49
CA LEU A 97 -8.23 6.74 6.61
C LEU A 97 -8.91 8.11 6.84
N THR A 98 -8.15 9.19 6.87
CA THR A 98 -8.68 10.56 7.02
C THR A 98 -9.69 10.89 5.92
N ARG A 99 -9.40 10.57 4.65
CA ARG A 99 -10.36 10.79 3.54
C ARG A 99 -11.63 9.96 3.71
N ARG A 100 -11.52 8.70 4.10
CA ARG A 100 -12.69 7.83 4.29
C ARG A 100 -13.62 8.34 5.40
N LEU A 101 -13.04 8.82 6.50
CA LEU A 101 -13.78 9.40 7.62
C LEU A 101 -14.43 10.75 7.28
N ILE A 102 -13.78 11.59 6.47
CA ILE A 102 -14.35 12.88 6.08
C ILE A 102 -15.49 12.71 5.06
N LEU A 103 -15.36 11.74 4.16
CA LEU A 103 -16.31 11.53 3.06
C LEU A 103 -17.35 10.44 3.34
N ASP A 104 -17.34 9.82 4.53
CA ASP A 104 -18.19 8.68 4.90
C ASP A 104 -18.21 7.55 3.85
N THR A 105 -17.02 7.25 3.31
CA THR A 105 -16.85 6.25 2.23
C THR A 105 -16.32 4.91 2.71
N SER A 106 -16.39 4.61 4.01
CA SER A 106 -15.90 3.34 4.57
C SER A 106 -16.84 2.18 4.22
N ALA A 107 -16.30 1.00 3.92
CA ALA A 107 -17.07 -0.17 3.46
C ALA A 107 -18.09 -0.69 4.50
N ASP A 108 -17.87 -0.39 5.79
CA ASP A 108 -18.66 -0.87 6.93
C ASP A 108 -19.68 0.17 7.45
N SER A 109 -19.97 1.21 6.66
CA SER A 109 -20.92 2.29 7.01
C SER A 109 -22.29 2.13 6.39
#